data_AF-A0A3M1M5Z0-F1
#
_entry.id   AF-A0A3M1M5Z0-F1
#
_cell.length_a   1.000
_cell.length_b   1.000
_cell.length_c   1.000
_cell.angle_alpha   90.00
_cell.angle_beta   90.00
_cell.angle_gamma   90.00
#
_symmetry.space_group_name_H-M   'P 1'
#
loop_
_entity.id
_entity.type
_entity.pdbx_description
1 polymer ?
#
loop_
_entity_poly.entity_id
_entity_poly.type
_entity_poly.pdbx_seq_one_letter_code
_entity_poly.pdbx_strand_id
1 'polypeptide(L)'
;MIADHALYLARTFAGRVDEWNGEKPVVVAVNPNVAMAGRVTERELYLDYLIAEARRQGYYVMLDVQTGGEDPLSLFGGLMDRFLQENVWFDWDLEHTAGGVVDAEAINRVAAAYFARREARGYTVPGIFAFYVFKEDQVTNPAALRRRYPGGVVIPIFDGYGGRDPNPARDKIAKTARVLALFGEGPFGIMEFETRWGTRYDRIPARDYFAAYPDAQIIVSQ
;
A
#
# COMPACT_ATOMS: atom_id res chain seq x y z
N MET A 1 -5.89 20.05 13.69
CA MET A 1 -6.33 18.74 14.21
C MET A 1 -5.29 17.68 13.85
N ILE A 2 -5.34 16.45 14.40
CA ILE A 2 -4.37 15.37 14.08
C ILE A 2 -4.39 15.03 12.57
N ALA A 3 -5.56 15.04 11.94
CA ALA A 3 -5.70 14.80 10.50
C ALA A 3 -5.02 15.88 9.64
N ASP A 4 -5.12 17.16 10.01
CA ASP A 4 -4.43 18.24 9.31
C ASP A 4 -2.90 18.08 9.38
N HIS A 5 -2.40 17.60 10.52
CA HIS A 5 -0.98 17.30 10.70
C HIS A 5 -0.54 16.12 9.82
N ALA A 6 -1.33 15.04 9.79
CA ALA A 6 -1.05 13.88 8.94
C ALA A 6 -1.02 14.25 7.45
N LEU A 7 -1.99 15.05 7.00
CA LEU A 7 -2.05 15.55 5.63
C LEU A 7 -0.90 16.52 5.32
N TYR A 8 -0.52 17.38 6.26
CA TYR A 8 0.62 18.28 6.12
C TYR A 8 1.93 17.52 5.94
N LEU A 9 2.17 16.48 6.75
CA LEU A 9 3.36 15.63 6.64
C LEU A 9 3.37 14.88 5.31
N ALA A 10 2.25 14.25 4.95
CA ALA A 10 2.12 13.52 3.69
C ALA A 10 2.40 14.42 2.47
N ARG A 11 1.87 15.66 2.47
CA ARG A 11 2.13 16.64 1.40
C ARG A 11 3.59 17.08 1.37
N THR A 12 4.19 17.34 2.53
CA THR A 12 5.59 17.78 2.63
C THR A 12 6.55 16.71 2.10
N PHE A 13 6.25 15.44 2.38
CA PHE A 13 6.99 14.33 1.81
C PHE A 13 6.73 14.17 0.32
N ALA A 14 5.47 14.22 -0.12
CA ALA A 14 5.13 14.13 -1.54
C ALA A 14 5.88 15.19 -2.37
N GLY A 15 5.97 16.44 -1.89
CA GLY A 15 6.75 17.47 -2.56
C GLY A 15 8.25 17.16 -2.66
N ARG A 16 8.84 16.44 -1.69
CA ARG A 16 10.23 15.96 -1.78
C ARG A 16 10.38 14.80 -2.76
N VAL A 17 9.39 13.91 -2.82
CA VAL A 17 9.36 12.83 -3.83
C VAL A 17 9.15 13.40 -5.23
N ASP A 18 8.33 14.43 -5.41
CA ASP A 18 8.14 15.10 -6.71
C ASP A 18 9.48 15.58 -7.27
N GLU A 19 10.36 16.14 -6.43
CA GLU A 19 11.72 16.54 -6.84
C GLU A 19 12.57 15.36 -7.34
N TRP A 20 12.28 14.14 -6.89
CA TRP A 20 13.03 12.92 -7.24
C TRP A 20 12.38 12.15 -8.39
N ASN A 21 11.05 12.22 -8.52
CA ASN A 21 10.24 11.38 -9.40
C ASN A 21 10.05 12.00 -10.81
N GLY A 22 10.56 13.22 -11.02
CA GLY A 22 10.51 13.91 -12.31
C GLY A 22 9.07 14.24 -12.71
N GLU A 23 8.65 13.80 -13.89
CA GLU A 23 7.29 14.05 -14.42
C GLU A 23 6.25 13.00 -13.98
N LYS A 24 6.65 11.98 -13.20
CA LYS A 24 5.75 10.92 -12.76
C LYS A 24 4.84 11.44 -11.64
N PRO A 25 3.52 11.21 -11.70
CA PRO A 25 2.59 11.72 -10.70
C PRO A 25 2.87 11.08 -9.33
N VAL A 26 3.06 11.91 -8.30
CA VAL A 26 3.09 11.44 -6.91
C VAL A 26 1.67 11.39 -6.37
N VAL A 27 1.29 10.22 -5.84
CA VAL A 27 0.03 10.03 -5.12
C VAL A 27 0.27 10.28 -3.65
N VAL A 28 -0.29 11.35 -3.11
CA VAL A 28 -0.31 11.56 -1.66
C VAL A 28 -1.30 10.58 -1.05
N ALA A 29 -0.79 9.61 -0.31
CA ALA A 29 -1.55 8.66 0.46
C ALA A 29 -1.28 8.88 1.95
N VAL A 30 -2.34 9.07 2.73
CA VAL A 30 -2.23 8.99 4.20
C VAL A 30 -2.56 7.57 4.61
N ASN A 31 -1.64 6.93 5.34
CA ASN A 31 -1.85 5.63 5.99
C ASN A 31 -2.22 5.87 7.47
N PRO A 32 -3.50 5.70 7.86
CA PRO A 32 -3.92 5.89 9.25
C PRO A 32 -3.73 4.62 10.12
N ASN A 33 -3.12 3.56 9.56
CA ASN A 33 -3.02 2.19 10.09
C ASN A 33 -4.38 1.70 10.63
N VAL A 34 -5.16 1.09 9.74
CA VAL A 34 -6.58 0.85 9.95
C VAL A 34 -6.82 -0.62 10.22
N ALA A 35 -7.06 -0.88 11.49
CA ALA A 35 -7.58 -2.12 12.04
C ALA A 35 -6.53 -3.22 12.25
N MET A 36 -6.24 -3.48 13.52
CA MET A 36 -6.14 -4.86 13.96
C MET A 36 -7.57 -5.43 13.96
N ALA A 37 -7.90 -6.34 13.05
CA ALA A 37 -9.09 -7.20 13.15
C ALA A 37 -10.42 -6.43 13.37
N GLY A 38 -10.77 -5.54 12.44
CA GLY A 38 -12.10 -4.89 12.42
C GLY A 38 -12.44 -3.93 13.57
N ARG A 39 -11.51 -3.64 14.51
CA ARG A 39 -11.77 -2.74 15.65
C ARG A 39 -11.56 -1.28 15.25
N VAL A 40 -12.58 -0.66 14.69
CA VAL A 40 -12.55 0.75 14.22
C VAL A 40 -13.24 1.73 15.18
N THR A 41 -13.86 1.25 16.27
CA THR A 41 -14.89 1.97 17.04
C THR A 41 -14.46 3.30 17.69
N GLU A 42 -13.16 3.55 17.91
CA GLU A 42 -12.66 4.87 18.38
C GLU A 42 -11.96 5.70 17.29
N ARG A 43 -11.76 5.14 16.09
CA ARG A 43 -11.06 5.78 14.95
C ARG A 43 -11.98 6.10 13.77
N GLU A 44 -13.23 5.64 13.77
CA GLU A 44 -14.19 5.87 12.67
C GLU A 44 -14.37 7.34 12.32
N LEU A 45 -14.68 8.19 13.30
CA LEU A 45 -14.86 9.64 13.07
C LEU A 45 -13.58 10.30 12.53
N TYR A 46 -12.42 9.83 12.98
CA TYR A 46 -11.14 10.30 12.47
C TYR A 46 -10.93 9.91 11.01
N LEU A 47 -11.24 8.66 10.64
CA LEU A 47 -11.13 8.18 9.26
C LEU A 47 -12.12 8.89 8.33
N ASP A 48 -13.37 9.05 8.75
CA ASP A 48 -14.40 9.77 7.98
C ASP A 48 -13.94 11.23 7.73
N TYR A 49 -13.43 11.90 8.76
CA TYR A 49 -12.87 13.25 8.63
C TYR A 49 -11.63 13.29 7.72
N LEU A 50 -10.68 12.37 7.91
CA LEU A 50 -9.45 12.30 7.12
C LEU A 50 -9.76 12.06 5.64
N ILE A 51 -10.68 11.15 5.31
CA ILE A 51 -11.06 10.86 3.92
C ILE A 51 -11.73 12.06 3.28
N ALA A 52 -12.64 12.74 3.99
CA ALA A 52 -13.31 13.94 3.50
C ALA A 52 -12.31 15.09 3.26
N GLU A 53 -11.37 15.30 4.19
CA GLU A 53 -10.38 16.36 4.10
C GLU A 53 -9.33 16.06 3.02
N ALA A 54 -8.87 14.80 2.92
CA ALA A 54 -8.01 14.36 1.83
C ALA A 54 -8.68 14.58 0.47
N ARG A 55 -9.96 14.23 0.33
CA ARG A 55 -10.73 14.51 -0.90
C ARG A 55 -10.75 16.00 -1.22
N ARG A 56 -11.04 16.85 -0.23
CA ARG A 56 -11.09 18.31 -0.40
C ARG A 56 -9.78 18.87 -0.94
N GLN A 57 -8.66 18.24 -0.58
CA GLN A 57 -7.31 18.63 -1.00
C GLN A 57 -6.81 17.87 -2.25
N GLY A 58 -7.61 16.97 -2.84
CA GLY A 58 -7.24 16.21 -4.03
C GLY A 58 -6.29 15.03 -3.76
N TYR A 59 -6.29 14.50 -2.53
CA TYR A 59 -5.44 13.40 -2.10
C TYR A 59 -6.20 12.09 -1.90
N TYR A 60 -5.44 10.99 -1.95
CA TYR A 60 -5.96 9.66 -1.64
C TYR A 60 -5.72 9.30 -0.18
N VAL A 61 -6.58 8.44 0.37
CA VAL A 61 -6.34 7.78 1.66
C VAL A 61 -6.16 6.31 1.39
N MET A 62 -5.02 5.78 1.84
CA MET A 62 -4.72 4.36 1.79
C MET A 62 -5.10 3.76 3.14
N LEU A 63 -6.05 2.83 3.14
CA LEU A 63 -6.42 2.10 4.34
C LEU A 63 -5.59 0.82 4.40
N ASP A 64 -4.63 0.82 5.31
CA ASP A 64 -3.73 -0.30 5.63
C ASP A 64 -4.43 -1.28 6.56
N VAL A 65 -4.76 -2.45 6.00
CA VAL A 65 -5.61 -3.45 6.61
C VAL A 65 -4.80 -4.65 7.06
N GLN A 66 -4.82 -4.89 8.38
CA GLN A 66 -4.19 -6.04 9.02
C GLN A 66 -5.27 -7.08 9.38
N THR A 67 -5.39 -8.12 8.54
CA THR A 67 -6.50 -9.08 8.66
C THR A 67 -6.44 -9.94 9.92
N GLY A 68 -5.24 -10.17 10.49
CA GLY A 68 -5.09 -11.10 11.61
C GLY A 68 -5.59 -12.49 11.24
N GLY A 69 -6.43 -13.06 12.10
CA GLY A 69 -7.10 -14.34 11.88
C GLY A 69 -8.49 -14.24 11.24
N GLU A 70 -8.94 -13.06 10.83
CA GLU A 70 -10.25 -12.91 10.20
C GLU A 70 -10.25 -13.36 8.73
N ASP A 71 -11.42 -13.74 8.22
CA ASP A 71 -11.60 -13.98 6.78
C ASP A 71 -11.39 -12.67 6.01
N PRO A 72 -10.40 -12.61 5.10
CA PRO A 72 -10.07 -11.38 4.42
C PRO A 72 -11.23 -10.81 3.61
N LEU A 73 -11.98 -11.66 2.89
CA LEU A 73 -13.07 -11.19 2.04
C LEU A 73 -14.20 -10.54 2.87
N SER A 74 -14.53 -11.13 4.02
CA SER A 74 -15.51 -10.58 4.94
C SER A 74 -15.05 -9.25 5.54
N LEU A 75 -13.81 -9.20 6.06
CA LEU A 75 -13.26 -7.99 6.68
C LEU A 75 -13.16 -6.83 5.67
N PHE A 76 -12.52 -7.07 4.53
CA PHE A 76 -12.43 -6.07 3.46
C PHE A 76 -13.82 -5.67 2.95
N GLY A 77 -14.77 -6.62 2.87
CA GLY A 77 -16.16 -6.33 2.52
C GLY A 77 -16.80 -5.30 3.46
N GLY A 78 -16.70 -5.51 4.77
CA GLY A 78 -17.22 -4.57 5.77
C GLY A 78 -16.56 -3.19 5.71
N LEU A 79 -15.24 -3.16 5.53
CA LEU A 79 -14.48 -1.92 5.36
C LEU A 79 -14.88 -1.17 4.07
N MET A 80 -15.10 -1.89 2.97
CA MET A 80 -15.58 -1.29 1.71
C MET A 80 -17.00 -0.75 1.85
N ASP A 81 -17.88 -1.50 2.50
CA ASP A 81 -19.26 -1.05 2.69
C ASP A 81 -19.30 0.27 3.47
N ARG A 82 -18.37 0.46 4.43
CA ARG A 82 -18.26 1.67 5.24
C ARG A 82 -17.47 2.81 4.59
N PHE A 83 -16.27 2.54 4.08
CA PHE A 83 -15.29 3.59 3.75
C PHE A 83 -14.99 3.73 2.25
N LEU A 84 -15.47 2.81 1.40
CA LEU A 84 -15.16 2.85 -0.03
C LEU A 84 -15.62 4.18 -0.64
N GLN A 85 -14.69 4.88 -1.26
CA GLN A 85 -14.85 6.23 -1.77
C GLN A 85 -13.88 6.41 -2.96
N GLU A 86 -14.12 7.34 -3.89
CA GLU A 86 -13.29 7.47 -5.11
C GLU A 86 -11.80 7.69 -4.78
N ASN A 87 -11.54 8.50 -3.74
CA ASN A 87 -10.21 8.82 -3.24
C ASN A 87 -9.70 7.85 -2.14
N VAL A 88 -10.36 6.71 -1.96
CA VAL A 88 -9.91 5.67 -1.03
C VAL A 88 -9.45 4.45 -1.81
N TRP A 89 -8.31 3.93 -1.40
CA TRP A 89 -7.79 2.65 -1.81
C TRP A 89 -7.40 1.84 -0.58
N PHE A 90 -7.40 0.52 -0.74
CA PHE A 90 -7.10 -0.41 0.34
C PHE A 90 -5.76 -1.06 0.05
N ASP A 91 -4.95 -1.22 1.09
CA ASP A 91 -3.80 -2.10 1.06
C ASP A 91 -3.95 -3.22 2.08
N TRP A 92 -3.49 -4.42 1.70
CA TRP A 92 -3.46 -5.56 2.59
C TRP A 92 -2.04 -5.77 3.10
N ASP A 93 -1.82 -5.48 4.38
CA ASP A 93 -0.59 -5.81 5.08
C ASP A 93 -0.53 -7.32 5.37
N LEU A 94 0.22 -8.03 4.53
CA LEU A 94 0.33 -9.49 4.62
C LEU A 94 1.19 -9.94 5.81
N GLU A 95 1.98 -9.07 6.45
CA GLU A 95 2.77 -9.43 7.64
C GLU A 95 1.84 -9.82 8.79
N HIS A 96 0.70 -9.16 8.87
CA HIS A 96 -0.29 -9.36 9.91
C HIS A 96 -1.40 -10.34 9.54
N THR A 97 -1.24 -11.13 8.49
CA THR A 97 -2.16 -12.23 8.18
C THR A 97 -1.80 -13.47 9.00
N ALA A 98 -2.80 -14.19 9.52
CA ALA A 98 -2.57 -15.43 10.26
C ALA A 98 -1.75 -16.43 9.42
N GLY A 99 -0.63 -16.89 9.99
CA GLY A 99 0.34 -17.75 9.29
C GLY A 99 1.32 -17.01 8.40
N GLY A 100 1.12 -15.70 8.14
CA GLY A 100 2.04 -14.85 7.40
C GLY A 100 2.29 -15.28 5.96
N VAL A 101 1.35 -16.01 5.36
CA VAL A 101 1.39 -16.49 3.96
C VAL A 101 -0.01 -16.42 3.37
N VAL A 102 -0.14 -15.87 2.17
CA VAL A 102 -1.43 -15.66 1.48
C VAL A 102 -1.34 -16.15 0.05
N ASP A 103 -2.36 -16.87 -0.43
CA ASP A 103 -2.39 -17.28 -1.84
C ASP A 103 -2.81 -16.14 -2.76
N ALA A 104 -2.20 -16.05 -3.94
CA ALA A 104 -2.56 -15.07 -4.96
C ALA A 104 -4.05 -15.11 -5.34
N GLU A 105 -4.70 -16.27 -5.28
CA GLU A 105 -6.15 -16.40 -5.49
C GLU A 105 -6.95 -15.66 -4.42
N ALA A 106 -6.53 -15.70 -3.15
CA ALA A 106 -7.19 -14.96 -2.08
C ALA A 106 -7.11 -13.45 -2.31
N ILE A 107 -5.94 -12.95 -2.71
CA ILE A 107 -5.74 -11.56 -3.09
C ILE A 107 -6.64 -11.21 -4.28
N ASN A 108 -6.68 -12.06 -5.31
CA ASN A 108 -7.52 -11.86 -6.50
C ASN A 108 -9.02 -11.78 -6.15
N ARG A 109 -9.50 -12.57 -5.17
CA ARG A 109 -10.90 -12.54 -4.72
C ARG A 109 -11.25 -11.23 -4.02
N VAL A 110 -10.39 -10.75 -3.11
CA VAL A 110 -10.60 -9.47 -2.43
C VAL A 110 -10.53 -8.30 -3.42
N ALA A 111 -9.53 -8.30 -4.30
CA ALA A 111 -9.38 -7.28 -5.34
C ALA A 111 -10.59 -7.28 -6.30
N ALA A 112 -11.08 -8.45 -6.72
CA ALA A 112 -12.28 -8.53 -7.56
C ALA A 112 -13.50 -7.90 -6.87
N ALA A 113 -13.69 -8.18 -5.58
CA ALA A 113 -14.79 -7.62 -4.80
C ALA A 113 -14.67 -6.09 -4.63
N TYR A 114 -13.43 -5.58 -4.49
CA TYR A 114 -13.15 -4.15 -4.46
C TYR A 114 -13.53 -3.46 -5.77
N PHE A 115 -13.01 -3.96 -6.91
CA PHE A 115 -13.24 -3.32 -8.22
C PHE A 115 -14.71 -3.43 -8.66
N ALA A 116 -15.37 -4.55 -8.39
CA ALA A 116 -16.81 -4.70 -8.66
C ALA A 116 -17.65 -3.68 -7.88
N ARG A 117 -17.33 -3.42 -6.61
CA ARG A 117 -18.02 -2.39 -5.82
C ARG A 117 -17.75 -0.97 -6.34
N ARG A 118 -16.52 -0.68 -6.77
CA ARG A 118 -16.20 0.63 -7.40
C ARG A 118 -17.02 0.84 -8.67
N GLU A 119 -17.08 -0.17 -9.53
CA GLU A 119 -17.89 -0.16 -10.76
C GLU A 119 -19.37 0.05 -10.43
N ALA A 120 -19.92 -0.68 -9.46
CA ALA A 120 -21.31 -0.54 -9.02
C ALA A 120 -21.64 0.86 -8.46
N ARG A 121 -20.66 1.56 -7.89
CA ARG A 121 -20.80 2.94 -7.41
C ARG A 121 -20.59 3.99 -8.51
N GLY A 122 -20.29 3.57 -9.75
CA GLY A 122 -20.07 4.46 -10.88
C GLY A 122 -18.80 5.29 -10.76
N TYR A 123 -17.80 4.81 -10.00
CA TYR A 123 -16.56 5.53 -9.81
C TYR A 123 -15.74 5.55 -11.09
N THR A 124 -15.32 6.74 -11.50
CA THR A 124 -14.64 6.96 -12.80
C THR A 124 -13.13 7.04 -12.67
N VAL A 125 -12.66 7.44 -11.48
CA VAL A 125 -11.24 7.47 -11.15
C VAL A 125 -10.72 6.03 -11.02
N PRO A 126 -9.62 5.66 -11.73
CA PRO A 126 -9.02 4.34 -11.60
C PRO A 126 -8.70 3.99 -10.15
N GLY A 127 -9.24 2.87 -9.68
CA GLY A 127 -8.98 2.37 -8.35
C GLY A 127 -7.62 1.68 -8.26
N ILE A 128 -7.05 1.70 -7.06
CA ILE A 128 -5.88 0.89 -6.72
C ILE A 128 -6.27 -0.06 -5.60
N PHE A 129 -5.80 -1.29 -5.67
CA PHE A 129 -5.77 -2.22 -4.55
C PHE A 129 -4.32 -2.67 -4.35
N ALA A 130 -3.75 -2.46 -3.17
CA ALA A 130 -2.37 -2.82 -2.90
C ALA A 130 -2.25 -3.94 -1.87
N PHE A 131 -1.05 -4.47 -1.72
CA PHE A 131 -0.71 -5.34 -0.61
C PHE A 131 0.80 -5.30 -0.36
N TYR A 132 1.19 -5.43 0.90
CA TYR A 132 2.58 -5.38 1.33
C TYR A 132 3.20 -6.77 1.37
N VAL A 133 4.37 -6.89 0.76
CA VAL A 133 5.17 -8.10 0.76
C VAL A 133 6.50 -7.81 1.44
N PHE A 134 6.85 -8.65 2.39
CA PHE A 134 8.04 -8.51 3.24
C PHE A 134 9.10 -9.56 2.90
N LYS A 135 8.68 -10.70 2.34
CA LYS A 135 9.57 -11.83 2.03
C LYS A 135 9.05 -12.65 0.84
N GLU A 136 9.95 -13.40 0.21
CA GLU A 136 9.72 -14.08 -1.07
C GLU A 136 8.68 -15.21 -1.02
N ASP A 137 8.45 -15.80 0.15
CA ASP A 137 7.51 -16.91 0.35
C ASP A 137 6.15 -16.48 0.90
N GLN A 138 5.91 -15.17 1.06
CA GLN A 138 4.69 -14.64 1.68
C GLN A 138 3.46 -14.76 0.78
N VAL A 139 3.66 -14.83 -0.54
CA VAL A 139 2.57 -15.08 -1.49
C VAL A 139 2.76 -16.42 -2.17
N THR A 140 1.82 -17.35 -2.00
CA THR A 140 1.82 -18.59 -2.76
C THR A 140 1.25 -18.36 -4.16
N ASN A 141 1.83 -19.03 -5.16
CA ASN A 141 1.46 -18.90 -6.57
C ASN A 141 1.44 -17.45 -7.10
N PRO A 142 2.50 -16.65 -6.87
CA PRO A 142 2.50 -15.21 -7.18
C PRO A 142 2.25 -14.90 -8.66
N ALA A 143 2.62 -15.81 -9.58
CA ALA A 143 2.35 -15.70 -11.02
C ALA A 143 0.85 -15.74 -11.38
N ALA A 144 -0.02 -16.24 -10.49
CA ALA A 144 -1.47 -16.25 -10.69
C ALA A 144 -2.13 -14.92 -10.32
N LEU A 145 -1.39 -13.96 -9.78
CA LEU A 145 -1.91 -12.65 -9.40
C LEU A 145 -2.37 -11.86 -10.62
N ARG A 146 -3.65 -11.49 -10.64
CA ARG A 146 -4.20 -10.62 -11.67
C ARG A 146 -3.82 -9.17 -11.37
N ARG A 147 -3.11 -8.52 -12.30
CA ARG A 147 -2.60 -7.15 -12.12
C ARG A 147 -3.61 -6.06 -12.52
N ARG A 148 -4.56 -6.37 -13.40
CA ARG A 148 -5.50 -5.41 -14.00
C ARG A 148 -6.95 -5.87 -13.88
N TYR A 149 -7.82 -4.95 -13.50
CA TYR A 149 -9.26 -5.14 -13.41
C TYR A 149 -9.96 -4.01 -14.18
N PRO A 150 -11.22 -4.20 -14.62
CA PRO A 150 -12.03 -3.08 -15.06
C PRO A 150 -12.02 -1.97 -13.99
N GLY A 151 -11.67 -0.75 -14.41
CA GLY A 151 -11.63 0.40 -13.52
C GLY A 151 -10.43 0.47 -12.56
N GLY A 152 -9.37 -0.37 -12.71
CA GLY A 152 -8.19 -0.20 -11.87
C GLY A 152 -7.09 -1.27 -11.92
N VAL A 153 -6.19 -1.21 -10.95
CA VAL A 153 -4.97 -2.04 -10.89
C VAL A 153 -4.71 -2.58 -9.48
N VAL A 154 -4.16 -3.79 -9.43
CA VAL A 154 -3.59 -4.36 -8.20
C VAL A 154 -2.10 -4.05 -8.17
N ILE A 155 -1.51 -3.68 -7.03
CA ILE A 155 -0.08 -3.32 -6.94
C ILE A 155 0.58 -4.02 -5.72
N PRO A 156 1.54 -4.95 -5.92
CA PRO A 156 2.38 -5.44 -4.85
C PRO A 156 3.35 -4.31 -4.50
N ILE A 157 3.55 -4.12 -3.21
CA ILE A 157 4.49 -3.14 -2.69
C ILE A 157 5.45 -3.90 -1.80
N PHE A 158 6.75 -3.79 -2.07
CA PHE A 158 7.73 -4.39 -1.18
C PHE A 158 8.03 -3.47 0.00
N ASP A 159 7.76 -3.98 1.20
CA ASP A 159 7.96 -3.31 2.50
C ASP A 159 8.92 -4.09 3.43
N GLY A 160 9.56 -5.14 2.92
CA GLY A 160 10.54 -5.91 3.68
C GLY A 160 11.85 -5.15 3.91
N TYR A 161 12.63 -5.51 4.92
CA TYR A 161 13.90 -4.86 5.24
C TYR A 161 15.14 -5.62 4.71
N GLY A 162 16.23 -4.88 4.51
CA GLY A 162 17.58 -5.40 4.36
C GLY A 162 17.99 -6.15 5.63
N GLY A 163 18.38 -7.41 5.50
CA GLY A 163 18.58 -8.33 6.62
C GLY A 163 19.83 -8.03 7.44
N ARG A 164 20.33 -9.04 8.17
CA ARG A 164 21.62 -8.98 8.91
C ARG A 164 22.86 -8.95 7.98
N ASP A 165 22.70 -8.56 6.72
CA ASP A 165 23.79 -8.42 5.76
C ASP A 165 24.75 -7.32 6.22
N PRO A 166 26.08 -7.46 6.00
CA PRO A 166 27.02 -6.38 6.28
C PRO A 166 26.73 -5.09 5.50
N ASN A 167 25.98 -5.17 4.39
CA ASN A 167 25.45 -4.06 3.61
C ASN A 167 23.91 -4.18 3.44
N PRO A 168 23.12 -3.76 4.45
CA PRO A 168 21.66 -3.86 4.42
C PRO A 168 21.00 -3.14 3.23
N ALA A 169 21.58 -2.02 2.77
CA ALA A 169 21.07 -1.27 1.63
C ALA A 169 21.12 -2.09 0.34
N ARG A 170 22.24 -2.80 0.10
CA ARG A 170 22.38 -3.69 -1.05
C ARG A 170 21.43 -4.88 -0.94
N ASP A 171 21.26 -5.45 0.25
CA ASP A 171 20.33 -6.57 0.45
C ASP A 171 18.87 -6.16 0.25
N LYS A 172 18.46 -4.98 0.72
CA LYS A 172 17.13 -4.39 0.47
C LYS A 172 16.87 -4.33 -1.03
N ILE A 173 17.74 -3.68 -1.82
CA ILE A 173 17.63 -3.61 -3.29
C ILE A 173 17.55 -5.03 -3.89
N ALA A 174 18.45 -5.94 -3.51
CA ALA A 174 18.44 -7.28 -4.07
C ALA A 174 17.14 -8.05 -3.75
N LYS A 175 16.59 -7.90 -2.54
CA LYS A 175 15.31 -8.48 -2.11
C LYS A 175 14.13 -7.89 -2.85
N THR A 176 14.07 -6.56 -2.98
CA THR A 176 13.04 -5.88 -3.76
C THR A 176 12.98 -6.45 -5.18
N ALA A 177 14.14 -6.56 -5.85
CA ALA A 177 14.21 -7.13 -7.20
C ALA A 177 13.69 -8.59 -7.25
N ARG A 178 14.10 -9.44 -6.29
CA ARG A 178 13.66 -10.85 -6.25
C ARG A 178 12.17 -10.97 -5.99
N VAL A 179 11.63 -10.24 -5.01
CA VAL A 179 10.20 -10.28 -4.68
C VAL A 179 9.35 -9.77 -5.82
N LEU A 180 9.72 -8.64 -6.45
CA LEU A 180 8.95 -8.10 -7.57
C LEU A 180 8.97 -9.03 -8.78
N ALA A 181 10.09 -9.71 -9.05
CA ALA A 181 10.19 -10.69 -10.13
C ALA A 181 9.22 -11.88 -9.97
N LEU A 182 8.79 -12.21 -8.74
CA LEU A 182 7.81 -13.27 -8.50
C LEU A 182 6.45 -13.00 -9.16
N PHE A 183 6.10 -11.73 -9.33
CA PHE A 183 4.80 -11.30 -9.87
C PHE A 183 4.84 -11.02 -11.39
N GLY A 184 6.00 -11.20 -12.03
CA GLY A 184 6.20 -10.96 -13.46
C GLY A 184 6.15 -9.47 -13.84
N GLU A 185 5.89 -9.19 -15.11
CA GLU A 185 5.77 -7.83 -15.63
C GLU A 185 4.47 -7.16 -15.16
N GLY A 186 4.54 -5.90 -14.72
CA GLY A 186 3.37 -5.14 -14.34
C GLY A 186 3.69 -3.94 -13.45
N PRO A 187 2.64 -3.23 -13.01
CA PRO A 187 2.80 -2.14 -12.06
C PRO A 187 3.37 -2.68 -10.74
N PHE A 188 4.18 -1.92 -10.03
CA PHE A 188 4.66 -2.30 -8.69
C PHE A 188 4.86 -1.04 -7.86
N GLY A 189 4.97 -1.21 -6.54
CA GLY A 189 5.40 -0.14 -5.67
C GLY A 189 6.54 -0.56 -4.77
N ILE A 190 7.10 0.45 -4.12
CA ILE A 190 8.13 0.31 -3.09
C ILE A 190 7.72 1.14 -1.89
N MET A 191 8.07 0.65 -0.71
CA MET A 191 7.86 1.37 0.53
C MET A 191 9.20 1.65 1.19
N GLU A 192 9.37 2.90 1.62
CA GLU A 192 10.53 3.30 2.39
C GLU A 192 10.12 4.20 3.55
N PHE A 193 10.83 4.05 4.66
CA PHE A 193 10.57 4.85 5.84
C PHE A 193 11.61 5.96 5.91
N GLU A 194 11.23 7.20 5.60
CA GLU A 194 12.04 8.36 5.97
C GLU A 194 12.15 8.54 7.49
N THR A 195 11.38 7.77 8.24
CA THR A 195 11.42 7.74 9.69
C THR A 195 12.59 6.91 10.25
N ARG A 196 12.64 6.82 11.58
CA ARG A 196 13.62 6.05 12.35
C ARG A 196 13.82 4.61 11.84
N TRP A 197 12.80 4.00 11.23
CA TRP A 197 12.81 2.57 10.88
C TRP A 197 13.64 2.24 9.64
N GLY A 198 13.48 2.96 8.52
CA GLY A 198 14.25 2.75 7.29
C GLY A 198 15.73 3.05 7.51
N THR A 199 16.00 4.16 8.19
CA THR A 199 17.37 4.51 8.62
C THR A 199 18.00 3.47 9.57
N ARG A 200 17.19 2.83 10.43
CA ARG A 200 17.67 1.86 11.44
C ARG A 200 18.00 0.49 10.83
N TYR A 201 17.19 0.01 9.89
CA TYR A 201 17.30 -1.36 9.38
C TYR A 201 17.95 -1.41 8.01
N ASP A 202 17.53 -0.56 7.08
CA ASP A 202 17.91 -0.68 5.67
C ASP A 202 19.19 0.11 5.35
N ARG A 203 19.50 1.13 6.17
CA ARG A 203 20.67 2.02 5.99
C ARG A 203 20.79 2.59 4.57
N ILE A 204 19.66 2.71 3.88
CA ILE A 204 19.53 3.30 2.56
C ILE A 204 18.67 4.57 2.70
N PRO A 205 19.12 5.73 2.20
CA PRO A 205 18.26 6.90 2.10
C PRO A 205 17.09 6.65 1.16
N ALA A 206 15.90 7.17 1.47
CA ALA A 206 14.71 7.01 0.62
C ALA A 206 14.96 7.42 -0.84
N ARG A 207 15.67 8.53 -1.04
CA ARG A 207 16.12 8.99 -2.37
C ARG A 207 16.91 7.94 -3.14
N ASP A 208 17.84 7.25 -2.50
CA ASP A 208 18.71 6.28 -3.16
C ASP A 208 17.94 4.99 -3.50
N TYR A 209 17.01 4.58 -2.65
CA TYR A 209 16.14 3.45 -2.93
C TYR A 209 15.18 3.77 -4.09
N PHE A 210 14.63 4.98 -4.16
CA PHE A 210 13.82 5.42 -5.29
C PHE A 210 14.61 5.53 -6.59
N ALA A 211 15.86 6.02 -6.53
CA ALA A 211 16.74 6.05 -7.69
C ALA A 211 17.05 4.64 -8.23
N ALA A 212 17.05 3.60 -7.38
CA ALA A 212 17.23 2.22 -7.79
C ALA A 212 15.98 1.61 -8.48
N TYR A 213 14.81 2.20 -8.26
CA TYR A 213 13.52 1.73 -8.80
C TYR A 213 12.74 2.87 -9.44
N PRO A 214 13.26 3.50 -10.51
CA PRO A 214 12.62 4.64 -11.13
C PRO A 214 11.23 4.31 -11.67
N ASP A 215 10.95 3.04 -11.99
CA ASP A 215 9.69 2.59 -12.59
C ASP A 215 8.61 2.15 -11.59
N ALA A 216 8.86 2.34 -10.28
CA ALA A 216 7.82 2.15 -9.28
C ALA A 216 6.63 3.08 -9.54
N GLN A 217 5.43 2.53 -9.55
CA GLN A 217 4.18 3.29 -9.75
C GLN A 217 3.64 3.87 -8.46
N ILE A 218 3.98 3.27 -7.33
CA ILE A 218 3.61 3.75 -6.01
C ILE A 218 4.87 3.83 -5.18
N ILE A 219 4.99 4.98 -4.54
CA ILE A 219 5.95 5.23 -3.47
C ILE A 219 5.13 5.47 -2.21
N VAL A 220 5.29 4.59 -1.23
CA VAL A 220 4.72 4.79 0.11
C VAL A 220 5.83 5.20 1.05
N SER A 221 5.56 6.21 1.89
CA SER A 221 6.42 6.55 3.02
C SER A 221 5.58 6.84 4.25
N GLN A 222 6.07 6.36 5.39
CA GLN A 222 5.58 6.70 6.72
C GLN A 222 6.66 7.46 7.51
#